data_AF-A0A2E6F4M1-F1
#
_entry.id   AF-A0A2E6F4M1-F1
#
_cell.length_a   1.000
_cell.length_b   1.000
_cell.length_c   1.000
_cell.angle_alpha   90.00
_cell.angle_beta   90.00
_cell.angle_gamma   90.00
#
_symmetry.space_group_name_H-M   'P 1'
#
loop_
_entity.id
_entity.type
_entity.pdbx_description
1 polymer ?
#
loop_
_entity_poly.entity_id
_entity_poly.type
_entity_poly.pdbx_seq_one_letter_code
_entity_poly.pdbx_strand_id
1 'polypeptide(L)'
;MHTKMLEQLCLDEIGEIPNEIILWHLEDGFAEYLIKFENNIALITMSMYDVEEDGIGYLLEQRLYISPQNYISGSIDSHSINSEQILLKITENQEIYFTDNGKNIQNLIEVLESWVIEINSKQSSDSLRSRFSSLRREKQAIISKFDQLNFEAIKSDMDYLEQKLKNTQRKLAGNEIED
;
A
#
# COMPACT_ATOMS: atom_id res chain seq x y z
N MET A 1 -11.01 15.82 24.10
CA MET A 1 -11.24 14.64 24.96
C MET A 1 -11.62 13.43 24.12
N HIS A 2 -12.62 13.55 23.23
CA HIS A 2 -13.07 12.49 22.31
C HIS A 2 -11.96 11.87 21.41
N THR A 3 -11.02 12.65 20.87
CA THR A 3 -10.04 12.13 19.91
C THR A 3 -9.08 11.09 20.51
N LYS A 4 -8.56 11.31 21.73
CA LYS A 4 -7.68 10.35 22.41
C LYS A 4 -8.41 9.06 22.80
N MET A 5 -9.68 9.19 23.15
CA MET A 5 -10.54 8.05 23.46
C MET A 5 -10.85 7.22 22.21
N LEU A 6 -11.09 7.91 21.09
CA LEU A 6 -11.30 7.25 19.80
C LEU A 6 -10.03 6.55 19.29
N GLU A 7 -8.85 7.15 19.47
CA GLU A 7 -7.58 6.50 19.18
C GLU A 7 -7.40 5.20 19.99
N GLN A 8 -7.75 5.23 21.28
CA GLN A 8 -7.68 4.05 22.14
C GLN A 8 -8.70 2.98 21.72
N LEU A 9 -9.94 3.37 21.41
CA LEU A 9 -10.95 2.45 20.89
C LEU A 9 -10.51 1.81 19.58
N CYS A 10 -9.95 2.59 18.65
CA CYS A 10 -9.42 2.05 17.40
C CYS A 10 -8.27 1.06 17.69
N LEU A 11 -7.40 1.35 18.65
CA LEU A 11 -6.35 0.40 19.02
C LEU A 11 -6.92 -0.89 19.62
N ASP A 12 -7.94 -0.80 20.47
CA ASP A 12 -8.52 -1.93 21.20
C ASP A 12 -9.44 -2.80 20.31
N GLU A 13 -10.29 -2.19 19.48
CA GLU A 13 -11.30 -2.87 18.67
C GLU A 13 -10.87 -3.14 17.21
N ILE A 14 -9.96 -2.32 16.69
CA ILE A 14 -9.51 -2.35 15.29
C ILE A 14 -8.05 -2.81 15.19
N GLY A 15 -7.21 -2.53 16.19
CA GLY A 15 -5.79 -2.88 16.19
C GLY A 15 -4.92 -1.94 15.36
N GLU A 16 -5.49 -0.85 14.85
CA GLU A 16 -4.78 0.15 14.04
C GLU A 16 -4.92 1.55 14.67
N ILE A 17 -3.85 2.35 14.57
CA ILE A 17 -3.85 3.74 15.03
C ILE A 17 -4.39 4.63 13.91
N PRO A 18 -5.41 5.47 14.15
CA PRO A 18 -5.92 6.40 13.16
C PRO A 18 -4.85 7.41 12.70
N ASN A 19 -4.74 7.59 11.39
CA ASN A 19 -3.96 8.66 10.79
C ASN A 19 -4.76 9.96 10.67
N GLU A 20 -6.06 9.82 10.38
CA GLU A 20 -6.97 10.94 10.21
C GLU A 20 -8.36 10.54 10.69
N ILE A 21 -9.05 11.45 11.38
CA ILE A 21 -10.39 11.24 11.95
C ILE A 21 -11.25 12.42 11.54
N ILE A 22 -12.41 12.14 10.97
CA ILE A 22 -13.44 13.14 10.66
C ILE A 22 -14.72 12.74 11.41
N LEU A 23 -15.21 13.67 12.24
CA LEU A 23 -16.51 13.57 12.88
C LEU A 23 -17.61 13.90 11.88
N TRP A 24 -18.46 12.93 11.58
CA TRP A 24 -19.61 13.14 10.71
C TRP A 24 -20.79 13.73 11.47
N HIS A 25 -21.19 13.06 12.54
CA HIS A 25 -22.34 13.41 13.36
C HIS A 25 -22.07 13.13 14.84
N LEU A 26 -22.60 13.99 15.70
CA LEU A 26 -22.52 13.88 17.15
C LEU A 26 -23.86 14.29 17.73
N GLU A 27 -24.47 13.40 18.49
CA GLU A 27 -25.71 13.64 19.23
C GLU A 27 -25.56 13.06 20.65
N ASP A 28 -26.42 13.47 21.57
CA ASP A 28 -26.44 12.92 22.92
C ASP A 28 -26.68 11.41 22.87
N GLY A 29 -25.63 10.64 23.16
CA GLY A 29 -25.68 9.19 23.23
C GLY A 29 -25.00 8.45 22.08
N PHE A 30 -24.61 9.11 20.98
CA PHE A 30 -23.82 8.47 19.93
C PHE A 30 -23.04 9.45 19.03
N ALA A 31 -22.06 8.91 18.32
CA ALA A 31 -21.25 9.64 17.35
C ALA A 31 -20.87 8.77 16.17
N GLU A 32 -20.75 9.40 15.00
CA GLU A 32 -20.41 8.77 13.73
C GLU A 32 -19.12 9.36 13.18
N TYR A 33 -18.20 8.49 12.74
CA TYR A 33 -16.87 8.89 12.31
C TYR A 33 -16.46 8.24 10.99
N LEU A 34 -15.65 8.99 10.24
CA LEU A 34 -14.81 8.50 9.18
C LEU A 34 -13.37 8.46 9.69
N ILE A 35 -12.73 7.31 9.53
CA ILE A 35 -11.41 7.07 10.11
C ILE A 35 -10.50 6.51 9.03
N LYS A 36 -9.39 7.19 8.79
CA LYS A 36 -8.34 6.75 7.88
C LYS A 36 -7.22 6.12 8.68
N PHE A 37 -6.80 4.93 8.29
CA PHE A 37 -5.62 4.25 8.80
C PHE A 37 -4.48 4.31 7.78
N GLU A 38 -3.40 3.56 8.02
CA GLU A 38 -2.28 3.50 7.08
C GLU A 38 -2.68 2.87 5.75
N ASN A 39 -3.43 1.76 5.82
CA ASN A 39 -3.78 0.95 4.66
C ASN A 39 -5.29 0.78 4.45
N ASN A 40 -6.12 1.23 5.40
CA ASN A 40 -7.55 1.00 5.39
C ASN A 40 -8.32 2.29 5.75
N ILE A 41 -9.62 2.28 5.49
CA ILE A 41 -10.55 3.30 5.94
C ILE A 41 -11.68 2.58 6.69
N ALA A 42 -12.17 3.17 7.78
CA ALA A 42 -13.35 2.70 8.48
C ALA A 42 -14.42 3.80 8.59
N LEU A 43 -15.66 3.37 8.48
CA LEU A 43 -16.84 4.12 8.82
C LEU A 43 -17.42 3.49 10.08
N ILE A 44 -17.60 4.25 11.15
CA ILE A 44 -18.07 3.71 12.43
C ILE A 44 -19.18 4.57 13.05
N THR A 45 -20.06 3.88 13.75
CA THR A 45 -21.06 4.47 14.66
C THR A 45 -20.78 3.92 16.05
N MET A 46 -20.65 4.82 17.02
CA MET A 46 -20.45 4.47 18.43
C MET A 46 -21.51 5.08 19.31
N SER A 47 -22.08 4.31 20.23
CA SER A 47 -22.85 4.87 21.33
C SER A 47 -21.93 5.30 22.47
N MET A 48 -22.36 6.34 23.16
CA MET A 48 -21.71 6.98 24.29
C MET A 48 -22.67 6.97 25.47
N TYR A 49 -22.20 6.55 26.64
CA TYR A 49 -23.01 6.50 27.85
C TYR A 49 -22.21 6.96 29.07
N ASP A 50 -22.87 7.59 30.02
CA ASP A 50 -22.25 7.97 31.28
C ASP A 50 -21.99 6.74 32.14
N VAL A 51 -20.77 6.63 32.66
CA VAL A 51 -20.38 5.60 33.63
C VAL A 51 -20.32 6.27 35.00
N GLU A 52 -20.98 5.65 35.98
CA GLU A 52 -21.19 6.22 37.33
C GLU A 52 -19.91 6.62 38.07
N GLU A 53 -18.74 6.08 37.70
CA GLU A 53 -17.43 6.30 38.34
C GLU A 53 -16.42 7.06 37.44
N ASP A 54 -16.79 8.26 36.98
CA ASP A 54 -15.90 9.24 36.29
C ASP A 54 -15.42 8.85 34.88
N GLY A 55 -16.33 8.40 34.02
CA GLY A 55 -15.99 8.17 32.61
C GLY A 55 -17.18 8.26 31.65
N ILE A 56 -16.85 8.52 30.37
CA ILE A 56 -17.75 8.25 29.27
C ILE A 56 -17.42 6.84 28.77
N GLY A 57 -18.38 5.94 28.89
CA GLY A 57 -18.35 4.61 28.30
C GLY A 57 -18.75 4.65 26.83
N TYR A 58 -18.30 3.67 26.07
CA TYR A 58 -18.48 3.63 24.64
C TYR A 58 -18.73 2.21 24.16
N LEU A 59 -19.50 2.09 23.09
CA LEU A 59 -19.80 0.83 22.42
C LEU A 59 -19.78 1.04 20.91
N LEU A 60 -19.05 0.18 20.19
CA LEU A 60 -19.05 0.18 18.73
C LEU A 60 -20.34 -0.49 18.23
N GLU A 61 -21.26 0.28 17.64
CA GLU A 61 -22.54 -0.24 17.16
C GLU A 61 -22.46 -0.76 15.73
N GLN A 62 -21.85 0.05 14.86
CA GLN A 62 -21.72 -0.27 13.44
C GLN A 62 -20.30 0.02 12.98
N ARG A 63 -19.81 -0.83 12.08
CA ARG A 63 -18.51 -0.65 11.42
C ARG A 63 -18.55 -1.16 10.00
N LEU A 64 -17.94 -0.41 9.10
CA LEU A 64 -17.66 -0.84 7.74
C LEU A 64 -16.21 -0.50 7.39
N TYR A 65 -15.49 -1.49 6.89
CA TYR A 65 -14.12 -1.31 6.41
C TYR A 65 -14.09 -1.20 4.89
N ILE A 66 -13.41 -0.16 4.41
CA ILE A 66 -13.07 0.04 3.02
C ILE A 66 -11.59 -0.28 2.88
N SER A 67 -11.29 -1.37 2.16
CA SER A 67 -9.92 -1.69 1.78
C SER A 67 -9.64 -1.05 0.41
N PRO A 68 -8.76 -0.03 0.33
CA PRO A 68 -8.47 0.69 -0.92
C PRO A 68 -7.96 -0.20 -2.06
N GLN A 69 -7.35 -1.35 -1.74
CA GLN A 69 -6.87 -2.32 -2.73
C GLN A 69 -7.99 -3.00 -3.51
N ASN A 70 -9.14 -3.21 -2.85
CA ASN A 70 -10.31 -3.89 -3.42
C ASN A 70 -11.40 -2.90 -3.84
N TYR A 71 -11.16 -1.61 -3.66
CA TYR A 71 -12.12 -0.56 -3.92
C TYR A 71 -12.07 -0.12 -5.39
N ILE A 72 -13.26 0.11 -5.98
CA ILE A 72 -13.40 0.61 -7.34
C ILE A 72 -13.76 2.09 -7.26
N SER A 73 -12.91 2.97 -7.81
CA SER A 73 -13.18 4.40 -7.75
C SER A 73 -14.49 4.78 -8.45
N GLY A 74 -15.29 5.62 -7.78
CA GLY A 74 -16.63 6.00 -8.19
C GLY A 74 -17.71 4.97 -7.87
N SER A 75 -17.42 3.92 -7.08
CA SER A 75 -18.42 2.90 -6.73
C SER A 75 -19.28 3.26 -5.52
N ILE A 76 -18.92 4.29 -4.74
CA ILE A 76 -19.75 4.74 -3.64
C ILE A 76 -21.02 5.38 -4.19
N ASP A 77 -22.15 4.81 -3.79
CA ASP A 77 -23.47 5.37 -4.00
C ASP A 77 -24.09 5.75 -2.66
N SER A 78 -24.96 6.75 -2.68
CA SER A 78 -25.64 7.23 -1.47
C SER A 78 -27.11 7.41 -1.71
N HIS A 79 -27.92 6.90 -0.78
CA HIS A 79 -29.37 7.00 -0.84
C HIS A 79 -29.92 7.56 0.47
N SER A 80 -30.64 8.67 0.42
CA SER A 80 -31.40 9.16 1.58
C SER A 80 -32.60 8.23 1.79
N ILE A 81 -32.68 7.64 2.98
CA ILE A 81 -33.77 6.73 3.36
C ILE A 81 -34.96 7.54 3.86
N ASN A 82 -34.68 8.53 4.70
CA ASN A 82 -35.64 9.47 5.26
C ASN A 82 -34.89 10.77 5.62
N SER A 83 -35.58 11.70 6.28
CA SER A 83 -35.02 13.00 6.66
C SER A 83 -33.88 12.95 7.69
N GLU A 84 -33.60 11.79 8.27
CA GLU A 84 -32.63 11.61 9.37
C GLU A 84 -31.53 10.59 9.03
N GLN A 85 -31.68 9.80 7.95
CA GLN A 85 -30.76 8.71 7.65
C GLN A 85 -30.40 8.62 6.16
N ILE A 86 -29.12 8.36 5.93
CA ILE A 86 -28.50 8.08 4.65
C ILE A 86 -27.91 6.67 4.66
N LEU A 87 -28.10 5.93 3.57
CA LEU A 87 -27.41 4.69 3.27
C LEU A 87 -26.20 5.01 2.39
N LEU A 88 -25.02 4.65 2.84
CA LEU A 88 -23.81 4.65 2.03
C LEU A 88 -23.53 3.23 1.56
N LYS A 89 -23.58 3.01 0.25
CA LYS A 89 -23.23 1.75 -0.38
C LYS A 89 -21.85 1.87 -0.99
N ILE A 90 -20.88 1.13 -0.44
CA ILE A 90 -19.48 1.17 -0.90
C ILE A 90 -19.25 0.15 -2.02
N THR A 91 -19.79 -1.06 -1.84
CA THR A 91 -19.79 -2.14 -2.83
C THR A 91 -21.13 -2.88 -2.80
N GLU A 92 -21.34 -3.87 -3.67
CA GLU A 92 -22.59 -4.66 -3.69
C GLU A 92 -22.95 -5.29 -2.34
N ASN A 93 -21.95 -5.68 -1.55
CA ASN A 93 -22.10 -6.38 -0.28
C ASN A 93 -21.68 -5.54 0.94
N GLN A 94 -21.38 -4.26 0.76
CA GLN A 94 -20.91 -3.38 1.82
C GLN A 94 -21.71 -2.10 1.83
N GLU A 95 -22.54 -1.95 2.85
CA GLU A 95 -23.36 -0.77 3.09
C GLU A 95 -23.38 -0.43 4.58
N ILE A 96 -23.55 0.85 4.88
CA ILE A 96 -23.63 1.36 6.25
C ILE A 96 -24.61 2.53 6.32
N TYR A 97 -25.30 2.63 7.45
CA TYR A 97 -26.26 3.70 7.72
C TYR A 97 -25.57 4.80 8.51
N PHE A 98 -25.78 6.04 8.07
CA PHE A 98 -25.28 7.25 8.72
C PHE A 98 -26.42 8.22 8.92
N THR A 99 -26.25 9.14 9.87
CA THR A 99 -27.21 10.21 10.14
C THR A 99 -27.15 11.25 9.02
N ASP A 100 -28.30 11.62 8.48
CA ASP A 100 -28.42 12.75 7.56
C ASP A 100 -28.30 14.05 8.36
N ASN A 101 -27.11 14.63 8.37
CA ASN A 101 -26.83 15.89 9.07
C ASN A 101 -27.09 17.13 8.18
N GLY A 102 -27.77 16.97 7.04
CA GLY A 102 -28.02 18.03 6.06
C GLY A 102 -26.75 18.58 5.41
N LYS A 103 -25.58 17.96 5.65
CA LYS A 103 -24.33 18.31 4.96
C LYS A 103 -24.32 17.68 3.57
N ASN A 104 -23.44 18.20 2.72
CA ASN A 104 -23.26 17.66 1.38
C ASN A 104 -22.65 16.26 1.45
N ILE A 105 -23.47 15.22 1.22
CA ILE A 105 -23.03 13.83 1.15
C ILE A 105 -21.94 13.63 0.08
N GLN A 106 -21.96 14.43 -0.97
CA GLN A 106 -20.92 14.41 -2.01
C GLN A 106 -19.55 14.74 -1.43
N ASN A 107 -19.46 15.66 -0.46
CA ASN A 107 -18.19 15.97 0.19
C ASN A 107 -17.65 14.78 0.98
N LEU A 108 -18.54 14.00 1.63
CA LEU A 108 -18.15 12.77 2.32
C LEU A 108 -17.57 11.75 1.34
N ILE A 109 -18.24 11.55 0.21
CA ILE A 109 -17.79 10.63 -0.83
C ILE A 109 -16.44 11.09 -1.40
N GLU A 110 -16.28 12.38 -1.69
CA GLU A 110 -15.02 12.96 -2.18
C GLU A 110 -13.86 12.75 -1.20
N VAL A 111 -14.11 12.89 0.10
CA VAL A 111 -13.11 12.61 1.14
C VAL A 111 -12.69 11.14 1.13
N LEU A 112 -13.65 10.22 1.07
CA LEU A 112 -13.38 8.78 1.02
C LEU A 112 -12.58 8.40 -0.23
N GLU A 113 -12.98 8.89 -1.40
CA GLU A 113 -12.27 8.68 -2.66
C GLU A 113 -10.85 9.24 -2.61
N SER A 114 -10.67 10.45 -2.07
CA SER A 114 -9.36 11.07 -1.90
C SER A 114 -8.45 10.21 -1.03
N TRP A 115 -8.95 9.68 0.08
CA TRP A 115 -8.19 8.79 0.96
C TRP A 115 -7.83 7.47 0.30
N VAL A 116 -8.74 6.86 -0.48
CA VAL A 116 -8.45 5.66 -1.27
C VAL A 116 -7.29 5.94 -2.23
N ILE A 117 -7.36 7.03 -3.00
CA ILE A 117 -6.32 7.41 -3.97
C ILE A 117 -4.99 7.62 -3.26
N GLU A 118 -4.98 8.30 -2.12
CA GLU A 118 -3.76 8.56 -1.35
C GLU A 118 -3.12 7.25 -0.88
N ILE A 119 -3.89 6.33 -0.30
CA ILE A 119 -3.37 5.04 0.19
C ILE A 119 -2.82 4.21 -0.97
N ASN A 120 -3.57 4.11 -2.07
CA ASN A 120 -3.13 3.36 -3.26
C ASN A 120 -1.87 3.96 -3.90
N SER A 121 -1.74 5.29 -3.89
CA SER A 121 -0.54 5.97 -4.42
C SER A 121 0.71 5.69 -3.59
N LYS A 122 0.59 5.66 -2.26
CA LYS A 122 1.69 5.30 -1.35
C LYS A 122 2.13 3.85 -1.57
N GLN A 123 1.19 2.91 -1.56
CA GLN A 123 1.47 1.49 -1.81
C GLN A 123 2.12 1.24 -3.18
N SER A 124 1.65 1.94 -4.22
CA SER A 124 2.26 1.87 -5.55
C SER A 124 3.71 2.36 -5.53
N SER A 125 3.98 3.47 -4.84
CA SER A 125 5.34 4.03 -4.75
C SER A 125 6.32 3.10 -4.02
N ASP A 126 5.88 2.43 -2.95
CA ASP A 126 6.71 1.49 -2.19
C ASP A 126 6.93 0.17 -2.93
N SER A 127 5.92 -0.31 -3.68
CA SER A 127 6.07 -1.45 -4.59
C SER A 127 7.09 -1.16 -5.71
N LEU A 128 7.10 0.05 -6.26
CA LEU A 128 8.08 0.45 -7.27
C LEU A 128 9.49 0.57 -6.69
N ARG A 129 9.62 1.14 -5.48
CA ARG A 129 10.91 1.21 -4.76
C ARG A 129 11.49 -0.17 -4.47
N SER A 130 10.66 -1.12 -4.02
CA SER A 130 11.11 -2.48 -3.74
C SER A 130 11.56 -3.20 -5.02
N ARG A 131 10.80 -3.09 -6.13
CA ARG A 131 11.20 -3.63 -7.44
C ARG A 131 12.52 -3.02 -7.94
N PHE A 132 12.69 -1.70 -7.79
CA PHE A 132 13.93 -1.02 -8.15
C PHE A 132 15.13 -1.51 -7.32
N SER A 133 14.95 -1.73 -6.02
CA SER A 133 15.99 -2.27 -5.14
C SER A 133 16.41 -3.70 -5.52
N SER A 134 15.46 -4.53 -5.93
CA SER A 134 15.71 -5.91 -6.40
C SER A 134 16.43 -5.90 -7.75
N LEU A 135 15.98 -5.09 -8.70
CA LEU A 135 16.65 -4.90 -9.99
C LEU A 135 18.09 -4.40 -9.83
N ARG A 136 18.34 -3.47 -8.89
CA ARG A 136 19.69 -2.99 -8.59
C ARG A 136 20.59 -4.11 -8.08
N ARG A 137 20.09 -4.96 -7.19
CA ARG A 137 20.82 -6.13 -6.66
C ARG A 137 21.10 -7.15 -7.75
N GLU A 138 20.13 -7.43 -8.62
CA GLU A 138 20.28 -8.32 -9.75
C GLU A 138 21.31 -7.80 -10.76
N LYS A 139 21.26 -6.51 -11.11
CA LYS A 139 22.29 -5.84 -11.91
C LYS A 139 23.68 -6.02 -11.30
N GLN A 140 23.83 -5.82 -9.99
CA GLN A 140 25.12 -5.97 -9.31
C GLN A 140 25.62 -7.42 -9.33
N ALA A 141 24.71 -8.40 -9.18
CA ALA A 141 25.04 -9.82 -9.30
C ALA A 141 25.47 -10.19 -10.72
N ILE A 142 24.83 -9.63 -11.75
CA ILE A 142 25.23 -9.80 -13.15
C ILE A 142 26.62 -9.21 -13.38
N ILE A 143 26.88 -7.98 -12.93
CA ILE A 143 28.20 -7.35 -13.01
C ILE A 143 29.26 -8.23 -12.34
N SER A 144 29.01 -8.68 -11.11
CA SER A 144 29.94 -9.56 -10.40
C SER A 144 30.16 -10.90 -11.12
N LYS A 145 29.15 -11.45 -11.80
CA LYS A 145 29.30 -12.66 -12.61
C LYS A 145 30.12 -12.39 -13.88
N PHE A 146 29.98 -11.21 -14.49
CA PHE A 146 30.82 -10.77 -15.60
C PHE A 146 32.28 -10.53 -15.18
N ASP A 147 32.50 -9.95 -14.01
CA ASP A 147 33.84 -9.77 -13.44
C ASP A 147 34.49 -11.12 -13.06
N GLN A 148 33.67 -12.11 -12.66
CA GLN A 148 34.12 -13.48 -12.38
C GLN A 148 34.30 -14.34 -13.63
N LEU A 149 33.59 -14.04 -14.72
CA LEU A 149 33.89 -14.62 -16.02
C LEU A 149 35.25 -14.09 -16.41
N ASN A 150 36.23 -14.98 -16.30
CA ASN A 150 37.66 -14.70 -16.33
C ASN A 150 38.10 -14.30 -17.76
N PHE A 151 37.63 -13.16 -18.25
CA PHE A 151 37.91 -12.64 -19.59
C PHE A 151 39.42 -12.48 -19.82
N GLU A 152 40.18 -12.21 -18.76
CA GLU A 152 41.65 -12.18 -18.81
C GLU A 152 42.26 -13.57 -19.04
N ALA A 153 41.75 -14.61 -18.38
CA ALA A 153 42.22 -15.99 -18.60
C ALA A 153 41.83 -16.50 -20.00
N ILE A 154 40.61 -16.23 -20.45
CA ILE A 154 40.14 -16.59 -21.80
C ILE A 154 40.95 -15.87 -22.88
N LYS A 155 41.29 -14.58 -22.66
CA LYS A 155 42.16 -13.83 -23.56
C LYS A 155 43.58 -14.38 -23.60
N SER A 156 44.16 -14.73 -22.44
CA SER A 156 45.48 -15.36 -22.37
C SER A 156 45.51 -16.72 -23.08
N ASP A 157 44.47 -17.53 -22.93
CA ASP A 157 44.35 -18.82 -23.62
C ASP A 157 44.18 -18.64 -25.13
N MET A 158 43.46 -17.60 -25.56
CA MET A 158 43.30 -17.27 -26.98
C MET A 158 44.62 -16.78 -27.59
N ASP A 159 45.37 -15.90 -26.90
CA ASP A 159 46.68 -15.42 -27.32
C ASP A 159 47.69 -16.60 -27.43
N TYR A 160 47.63 -17.55 -26.48
CA TYR A 160 48.43 -18.78 -26.51
C TYR A 160 48.07 -19.67 -27.71
N LEU A 161 46.78 -19.85 -28.00
CA LEU A 161 46.31 -20.63 -29.14
C LEU A 161 46.71 -19.99 -30.47
N GLU A 162 46.62 -18.67 -30.61
CA GLU A 162 47.07 -17.94 -31.80
C GLU A 162 48.57 -18.12 -32.05
N GLN A 163 49.41 -18.02 -31.01
CA GLN A 163 50.85 -18.26 -31.15
C GLN A 163 51.15 -19.71 -31.56
N LYS A 164 50.48 -20.69 -30.95
CA LYS A 164 50.65 -22.10 -31.29
C LYS A 164 50.25 -22.38 -32.73
N LEU A 165 49.17 -21.78 -33.21
CA LEU A 165 48.67 -21.93 -34.58
C LEU A 165 49.63 -21.29 -35.58
N LYS A 166 50.16 -20.10 -35.28
CA LYS A 166 51.19 -19.42 -36.09
C LYS A 166 52.50 -20.21 -36.17
N ASN A 167 52.95 -20.81 -35.07
CA ASN A 167 54.15 -21.65 -35.04
C ASN A 167 53.93 -22.95 -35.83
N THR A 168 52.76 -23.56 -35.70
CA THR A 168 52.41 -24.78 -36.44
C THR A 168 52.31 -24.50 -37.95
N GLN A 169 51.74 -23.35 -38.34
CA GLN A 169 51.72 -22.92 -39.74
C GLN A 169 53.12 -22.65 -40.29
N ARG A 170 54.04 -22.06 -39.51
CA ARG A 170 55.44 -21.86 -39.93
C ARG A 170 56.19 -23.18 -40.12
N LYS A 171 55.96 -24.15 -39.23
CA LYS A 171 56.50 -25.52 -39.35
C LYS A 171 55.95 -26.24 -40.59
N LEU A 172 54.64 -26.16 -40.82
CA LEU A 172 53.97 -26.76 -41.99
C LEU A 172 54.38 -26.11 -43.32
N ALA A 173 54.67 -24.80 -43.31
CA ALA A 173 55.18 -24.08 -44.47
C ALA A 173 56.67 -24.32 -44.76
N GLY A 174 57.35 -25.16 -43.95
CA GLY A 174 58.76 -25.53 -44.16
C GLY A 174 59.77 -24.43 -43.81
N ASN A 175 59.39 -23.45 -42.97
CA ASN A 175 60.27 -22.33 -42.59
C ASN A 175 61.13 -22.60 -41.34
N GLU A 176 61.14 -23.82 -40.81
CA GLU A 176 62.11 -24.27 -39.82
C GLU A 176 63.08 -25.24 -40.53
N ILE A 177 64.23 -24.72 -40.95
CA ILE A 177 65.40 -25.53 -41.27
C ILE A 177 66.02 -25.89 -39.92
N GLU A 178 66.08 -27.19 -39.61
CA GLU A 178 66.85 -27.73 -38.50
C GLU A 178 68.33 -27.35 -38.67
N ASP A 179 68.93 -26.82 -37.60
CA ASP A 179 70.30 -27.13 -37.19
C ASP A 179 70.24 -27.78 -35.79
#